data_AF-A0A4P2VEJ8-F1
#
_entry.id   AF-A0A4P2VEJ8-F1
#
_cell.length_a   1.000
_cell.length_b   1.000
_cell.length_c   1.000
_cell.angle_alpha   90.00
_cell.angle_beta   90.00
_cell.angle_gamma   90.00
#
_symmetry.space_group_name_H-M   'P 1'
#
loop_
_entity.id
_entity.type
_entity.pdbx_description
1 polymer ?
#
loop_
_entity_poly.entity_id
_entity_poly.type
_entity_poly.pdbx_seq_one_letter_code
_entity_poly.pdbx_strand_id
1 'polypeptide(L)'
;MGRERVKTLQEATYDAEVIIDGCPPAELSHDFTAVISRWAARGAYRFLVTLRGARFTECQDFLREALQSFLFASFTVREGTSPARSELRLTLRAKGDKLEVME
;
A
#
# COMPACT_ATOMS: atom_id res chain seq x y z
N MET A 1 -11.70 -32.58 -2.47
CA MET A 1 -12.44 -31.39 -2.91
C MET A 1 -11.90 -30.19 -2.14
N GLY A 2 -11.11 -29.34 -2.79
CA GLY A 2 -10.65 -28.10 -2.15
C GLY A 2 -11.84 -27.16 -1.98
N ARG A 3 -12.08 -26.68 -0.75
CA ARG A 3 -13.06 -25.62 -0.50
C ARG A 3 -12.64 -24.40 -1.33
N GLU A 4 -13.47 -24.02 -2.29
CA GLU A 4 -13.29 -22.77 -3.03
C GLU A 4 -13.52 -21.62 -2.05
N ARG A 5 -12.43 -20.90 -1.70
CA ARG A 5 -12.51 -19.76 -0.78
C ARG A 5 -13.20 -18.61 -1.52
N VAL A 6 -14.37 -18.20 -1.04
CA VAL A 6 -15.07 -17.02 -1.56
C VAL A 6 -14.20 -15.80 -1.30
N LYS A 7 -13.72 -15.18 -2.38
CA LYS A 7 -12.95 -13.93 -2.31
C LYS A 7 -13.88 -12.75 -2.02
N THR A 8 -13.40 -11.83 -1.20
CA THR A 8 -14.05 -10.52 -1.05
C THR A 8 -13.91 -9.70 -2.33
N LEU A 9 -14.81 -8.71 -2.55
CA LEU A 9 -14.69 -7.78 -3.67
C LEU A 9 -13.33 -7.06 -3.68
N GLN A 10 -12.77 -6.76 -2.51
CA GLN A 10 -11.43 -6.19 -2.38
C GLN A 10 -10.37 -7.16 -2.94
N GLU A 11 -10.35 -8.42 -2.53
CA GLU A 11 -9.41 -9.45 -3.01
C GLU A 11 -9.58 -9.79 -4.51
N ALA A 12 -10.76 -9.52 -5.08
CA ALA A 12 -10.97 -9.63 -6.53
C ALA A 12 -10.44 -8.41 -7.31
N THR A 13 -10.46 -7.24 -6.67
CA THR A 13 -10.13 -5.94 -7.30
C THR A 13 -8.65 -5.60 -7.20
N TYR A 14 -8.04 -5.87 -6.04
CA TYR A 14 -6.66 -5.51 -5.73
C TYR A 14 -5.83 -6.76 -5.49
N ASP A 15 -4.58 -6.72 -5.93
CA ASP A 15 -3.62 -7.79 -5.73
C ASP A 15 -3.00 -7.72 -4.33
N ALA A 16 -2.88 -6.51 -3.77
CA ALA A 16 -2.37 -6.27 -2.42
C ALA A 16 -2.96 -5.01 -1.79
N GLU A 17 -3.02 -4.99 -0.47
CA GLU A 17 -3.26 -3.78 0.31
C GLU A 17 -1.98 -3.32 1.04
N VAL A 18 -1.67 -2.04 0.91
CA VAL A 18 -0.58 -1.37 1.61
C VAL A 18 -1.19 -0.37 2.60
N ILE A 19 -1.08 -0.67 3.88
CA ILE A 19 -1.47 0.24 4.95
C ILE A 19 -0.29 1.13 5.27
N ILE A 20 -0.48 2.44 5.22
CA ILE A 20 0.50 3.43 5.65
C ILE A 20 -0.01 4.01 6.97
N ASP A 21 0.74 3.81 8.04
CA ASP A 21 0.36 4.23 9.38
C ASP A 21 0.98 5.57 9.74
N GLY A 22 0.13 6.58 9.90
CA GLY A 22 0.51 7.98 9.87
C GLY A 22 0.91 8.43 8.47
N CYS A 23 1.68 9.51 8.41
CA CYS A 23 2.10 10.11 7.17
C CYS A 23 3.63 10.14 7.05
N PRO A 24 4.24 9.35 6.15
CA PRO A 24 5.67 9.42 5.92
C PRO A 24 6.05 10.74 5.24
N PRO A 25 7.24 11.29 5.54
CA PRO A 25 7.78 12.42 4.81
C PRO A 25 8.24 11.97 3.40
N ALA A 26 8.28 12.91 2.44
CA ALA A 26 8.44 12.60 1.01
C ALA A 26 9.80 11.97 0.67
N GLU A 27 10.83 12.22 1.48
CA GLU A 27 12.17 11.66 1.36
C GLU A 27 12.16 10.13 1.47
N LEU A 28 11.15 9.54 2.14
CA LEU A 28 10.98 8.09 2.27
C LEU A 28 10.23 7.45 1.10
N SER A 29 9.89 8.21 0.06
CA SER A 29 9.22 7.70 -1.14
C SER A 29 10.03 6.59 -1.82
N HIS A 30 11.37 6.67 -1.79
CA HIS A 30 12.24 5.64 -2.36
C HIS A 30 12.07 4.28 -1.67
N ASP A 31 11.97 4.26 -0.34
CA ASP A 31 11.73 3.03 0.42
C ASP A 31 10.39 2.39 0.03
N PHE A 32 9.35 3.22 -0.12
CA PHE A 32 8.05 2.76 -0.63
C PHE A 32 8.19 2.16 -2.03
N THR A 33 8.88 2.85 -2.94
CA THR A 33 9.08 2.37 -4.31
C THR A 33 9.80 1.01 -4.33
N ALA A 34 10.82 0.82 -3.49
CA ALA A 34 11.55 -0.43 -3.37
C ALA A 34 10.69 -1.58 -2.80
N VAL A 35 9.75 -1.28 -1.91
CA VAL A 35 8.77 -2.24 -1.39
C VAL A 35 7.79 -2.65 -2.48
N ILE A 36 7.13 -1.71 -3.15
CA ILE A 36 6.13 -2.01 -4.18
C ILE A 36 6.76 -2.76 -5.36
N SER A 37 7.98 -2.40 -5.76
CA SER A 37 8.68 -3.09 -6.85
C SER A 37 8.89 -4.59 -6.57
N ARG A 38 9.11 -4.97 -5.30
CA ARG A 38 9.21 -6.38 -4.90
C ARG A 38 7.88 -7.13 -5.00
N TRP A 39 6.77 -6.44 -4.76
CA TRP A 39 5.43 -6.99 -4.95
C TRP A 39 5.07 -7.10 -6.44
N ALA A 40 5.43 -6.10 -7.23
CA ALA A 40 5.28 -6.14 -8.69
C ALA A 40 6.04 -7.30 -9.33
N ALA A 41 7.28 -7.56 -8.89
CA ALA A 41 8.05 -8.73 -9.33
C ALA A 41 7.38 -10.08 -9.00
N ARG A 42 6.43 -10.10 -8.07
CA ARG A 42 5.60 -11.27 -7.72
C ARG A 42 4.23 -11.28 -8.39
N GLY A 43 3.97 -10.33 -9.30
CA GLY A 43 2.74 -10.25 -10.08
C GLY A 43 1.64 -9.36 -9.49
N ALA A 44 1.93 -8.51 -8.49
CA ALA A 44 0.96 -7.55 -7.97
C ALA A 44 1.05 -6.20 -8.70
N TYR A 45 -0.05 -5.76 -9.31
CA TYR A 45 -0.09 -4.53 -10.12
C TYR A 45 -1.22 -3.58 -9.72
N ARG A 46 -2.23 -4.07 -8.99
CA ARG A 46 -3.37 -3.29 -8.50
C ARG A 46 -3.29 -3.18 -6.99
N PHE A 47 -2.91 -2.01 -6.50
CA PHE A 47 -2.67 -1.77 -5.07
C PHE A 47 -3.77 -0.91 -4.46
N LEU A 48 -4.30 -1.34 -3.31
CA LEU A 48 -5.06 -0.47 -2.43
C LEU A 48 -4.11 0.13 -1.41
N VAL A 49 -4.01 1.46 -1.36
CA VAL A 49 -3.24 2.19 -0.34
C VAL A 49 -4.21 2.74 0.70
N THR A 50 -4.10 2.28 1.94
CA THR A 50 -4.92 2.76 3.07
C THR A 50 -4.07 3.63 3.99
N LEU A 51 -4.38 4.91 4.07
CA LEU A 51 -3.80 5.85 5.05
C LEU A 51 -4.52 5.71 6.38
N ARG A 52 -3.85 5.12 7.38
CA ARG A 52 -4.37 4.92 8.73
C ARG A 52 -3.84 6.02 9.63
N GLY A 53 -4.73 6.77 10.27
CA GLY A 53 -4.33 7.84 11.20
C GLY A 53 -3.69 9.06 10.53
N ALA A 54 -3.86 9.23 9.22
CA ALA A 54 -3.45 10.40 8.46
C ALA A 54 -4.47 10.73 7.38
N ARG A 55 -4.50 11.99 6.95
CA ARG A 55 -5.34 12.45 5.82
C ARG A 55 -4.55 12.48 4.52
N PHE A 56 -5.25 12.37 3.40
CA PHE A 56 -4.65 12.48 2.07
C PHE A 56 -3.88 13.79 1.89
N THR A 57 -4.43 14.91 2.37
CA THR A 57 -3.80 16.23 2.28
C THR A 57 -2.47 16.31 3.02
N GLU A 58 -2.28 15.53 4.09
CA GLU A 58 -1.03 15.48 4.85
C GLU A 58 0.02 14.65 4.10
N CYS A 59 -0.41 13.65 3.32
CA CYS A 59 0.47 12.70 2.61
C CYS A 59 0.63 12.96 1.13
N GLN A 60 0.10 14.07 0.63
CA GLN A 60 0.06 14.36 -0.80
C GLN A 60 1.46 14.38 -1.41
N ASP A 61 2.44 14.98 -0.74
CA ASP A 61 3.81 15.07 -1.25
C ASP A 61 4.47 13.69 -1.32
N PHE A 62 4.39 12.92 -0.23
CA PHE A 62 4.89 11.55 -0.21
C PHE A 62 4.22 10.68 -1.28
N LEU A 63 2.89 10.72 -1.39
CA LEU A 63 2.15 9.91 -2.37
C LEU A 63 2.49 10.31 -3.81
N ARG A 64 2.62 11.61 -4.08
CA ARG A 64 3.03 12.11 -5.39
C ARG A 64 4.40 11.56 -5.77
N GLU A 65 5.40 11.69 -4.89
CA GLU A 65 6.76 11.20 -5.15
C GLU A 65 6.83 9.67 -5.26
N ALA A 66 6.09 8.96 -4.40
CA ALA A 66 6.13 7.50 -4.34
C ALA A 66 5.41 6.83 -5.51
N LEU A 67 4.26 7.37 -5.92
CA LEU A 67 3.39 6.74 -6.92
C LEU A 67 3.79 7.09 -8.36
N GLN A 68 4.36 8.28 -8.61
CA GLN A 68 4.77 8.69 -9.96
C GLN A 68 5.81 7.75 -10.61
N SER A 69 6.55 7.00 -9.78
CA SER A 69 7.57 6.06 -10.24
C SER A 69 6.99 4.81 -10.92
N PHE A 70 5.68 4.61 -10.89
CA PHE A 70 5.02 3.39 -11.33
C PHE A 70 4.09 3.61 -12.51
N LEU A 71 4.62 3.49 -13.73
CA LEU A 71 3.83 3.58 -14.97
C LEU A 71 3.00 2.31 -15.26
N PHE A 72 3.30 1.21 -14.58
CA PHE A 72 2.73 -0.11 -14.86
C PHE A 72 1.74 -0.61 -13.78
N ALA A 73 1.61 0.12 -12.67
CA ALA A 73 0.76 -0.28 -11.55
C ALA A 73 -0.36 0.74 -11.32
N SER A 74 -1.51 0.27 -10.86
CA SER A 74 -2.63 1.11 -10.47
C SER A 74 -2.72 1.20 -8.94
N PHE A 75 -3.00 2.41 -8.45
CA PHE A 75 -3.12 2.69 -7.02
C PHE A 75 -4.47 3.33 -6.74
N THR A 76 -5.19 2.77 -5.78
CA THR A 76 -6.36 3.44 -5.20
C THR A 76 -6.02 3.82 -3.78
N VAL A 77 -6.05 5.13 -3.50
CA VAL A 77 -5.73 5.68 -2.18
C VAL A 77 -7.02 5.95 -1.42
N ARG A 78 -7.05 5.59 -0.14
CA ARG A 78 -8.15 5.90 0.78
C ARG A 78 -7.66 6.20 2.18
N GLU A 79 -8.52 6.85 2.95
CA GLU A 79 -8.30 7.15 4.36
C GLU A 79 -9.06 6.17 5.28
N GLY A 80 -8.54 5.97 6.49
CA GLY A 80 -9.23 5.25 7.57
C GLY A 80 -8.67 3.84 7.83
N THR A 81 -9.55 2.94 8.25
CA THR A 81 -9.18 1.55 8.56
C THR A 81 -9.37 0.65 7.37
N SER A 82 -8.50 -0.34 7.18
CA SER A 82 -8.59 -1.31 6.08
C SER A 82 -9.99 -1.95 6.02
N PRO A 83 -10.63 -2.04 4.84
CA PRO A 83 -12.02 -2.48 4.73
C PRO A 83 -12.19 -3.99 4.88
N ALA A 84 -11.15 -4.80 4.63
CA ALA A 84 -11.23 -6.25 4.70
C ALA A 84 -9.89 -6.86 5.13
N ARG A 85 -9.95 -8.00 5.85
CA ARG A 85 -8.77 -8.83 6.13
C ARG A 85 -8.31 -9.51 4.82
N SER A 86 -7.50 -8.81 4.02
CA SER A 86 -6.73 -9.41 2.94
C SER A 86 -5.57 -10.21 3.53
N GLU A 87 -5.34 -11.42 3.01
CA GLU A 87 -4.12 -12.21 3.33
C GLU A 87 -2.86 -11.57 2.72
N LEU A 88 -3.04 -10.72 1.70
CA LEU A 88 -1.97 -9.99 1.01
C LEU A 88 -1.98 -8.53 1.47
N ARG A 89 -1.56 -8.32 2.71
CA ARG A 89 -1.50 -7.01 3.36
C ARG A 89 -0.10 -6.72 3.84
N LEU A 90 0.33 -5.48 3.64
CA LEU A 90 1.57 -4.94 4.18
C LEU A 90 1.25 -3.69 5.01
N THR A 91 1.87 -3.54 6.17
CA THR A 91 1.79 -2.29 6.94
C THR A 91 3.14 -1.59 6.90
N LEU A 92 3.14 -0.30 6.61
CA LEU A 92 4.30 0.58 6.53
C LEU A 92 4.19 1.67 7.59
N ARG A 93 5.28 1.94 8.30
CA ARG A 93 5.34 3.04 9.28
C ARG A 93 6.68 3.75 9.17
N ALA A 94 6.63 5.08 9.11
CA ALA A 94 7.83 5.90 9.17
C ALA A 94 8.43 5.85 10.58
N LYS A 95 9.75 5.67 10.67
CA LYS A 95 10.48 5.69 11.94
C LYS A 95 11.86 6.30 11.71
N GLY A 96 12.01 7.55 12.14
CA GLY A 96 13.21 8.33 11.84
C GLY A 96 13.34 8.56 10.33
N ASP A 97 14.44 8.08 9.77
CA ASP A 97 14.84 8.26 8.37
C ASP A 97 14.50 7.06 7.47
N LYS A 98 13.62 6.15 7.92
CA LYS A 98 13.28 4.92 7.18
C LYS A 98 11.80 4.58 7.22
N LEU A 99 11.33 3.92 6.18
CA LEU A 99 10.01 3.29 6.15
C LEU A 99 10.11 1.81 6.55
N GLU A 100 9.66 1.49 7.76
CA GLU A 100 9.67 0.12 8.27
C GLU A 100 8.44 -0.66 7.77
N VAL A 101 8.65 -1.91 7.38
CA VAL A 101 7.60 -2.90 7.16
C VAL A 101 7.24 -3.53 8.50
N MET A 102 5.96 -3.48 8.86
CA MET A 102 5.41 -4.16 10.03
C MET A 102 4.71 -5.46 9.59
N GLU A 103 5.05 -6.57 10.25
CA GLU A 103 4.39 -7.88 10.12
C GLU A 103 3.04 -7.92 10.87
#